data_AF-A0AA35IYR9-F1
#
_entry.id   AF-A0AA35IYR9-F1
#
_cell.length_a   1.000
_cell.length_b   1.000
_cell.length_c   1.000
_cell.angle_alpha   90.00
_cell.angle_beta   90.00
_cell.angle_gamma   90.00
#
_symmetry.space_group_name_H-M   'P 1'
#
loop_
_entity.id
_entity.type
_entity.pdbx_description
1 polymer ?
#
loop_
_entity_poly.entity_id
_entity_poly.type
_entity_poly.pdbx_seq_one_letter_code
_entity_poly.pdbx_strand_id
1 'polypeptide(L)'
;MQDNSSHSRESVSTRDDPLGIDKLTIDYDYLLYKIKDYVQSIQLDTTELCKKQNEVMVNGIIENTIDKNISKFKQLLEKCDALENHYEMLNQLAMITDTFKERIAEAVNDYNELKKDANKPE
;
A
#
# COMPACT_ATOMS: atom_id res chain seq x y z
N MET A 1 -42.44 54.79 -46.21
CA MET A 1 -42.37 55.44 -44.88
C MET A 1 -41.44 54.54 -44.05
N GLN A 2 -40.12 54.66 -44.14
CA GLN A 2 -39.28 55.66 -43.45
C GLN A 2 -39.69 55.81 -41.98
N ASP A 3 -38.95 55.13 -41.09
CA ASP A 3 -38.33 55.86 -39.99
C ASP A 3 -36.98 55.24 -39.60
N ASN A 4 -36.01 56.12 -39.52
CA ASN A 4 -34.58 55.85 -39.46
C ASN A 4 -34.14 56.33 -38.08
N SER A 5 -34.13 55.45 -37.07
CA SER A 5 -33.56 55.79 -35.76
C SER A 5 -32.19 55.15 -35.63
N SER A 6 -31.24 55.76 -36.33
CA SER A 6 -29.83 55.68 -35.99
C SER A 6 -29.66 56.22 -34.56
N HIS A 7 -29.64 55.33 -33.56
CA HIS A 7 -29.06 55.69 -32.28
C HIS A 7 -27.55 55.73 -32.46
N SER A 8 -27.09 56.89 -32.94
CA SER A 8 -25.72 57.33 -32.89
C SER A 8 -25.16 56.97 -31.51
N ARG A 9 -24.18 56.06 -31.48
CA ARG A 9 -23.22 56.01 -30.38
C ARG A 9 -22.47 57.33 -30.47
N GLU A 10 -23.02 58.35 -29.81
CA GLU A 10 -22.28 59.57 -29.53
C GLU A 10 -20.97 59.14 -28.89
N SER A 11 -19.88 59.40 -29.62
CA SER A 11 -18.54 59.43 -29.09
C SER A 11 -18.56 60.46 -27.97
N VAL A 12 -18.78 60.01 -26.74
CA VAL A 12 -18.65 60.83 -25.54
C VAL A 12 -17.20 61.34 -25.54
N SER A 13 -17.12 62.62 -25.83
CA SER A 13 -15.94 63.46 -25.79
C SER A 13 -15.12 63.13 -24.54
N THR A 14 -13.83 62.89 -24.71
CA THR A 14 -12.80 62.63 -23.68
C THR A 14 -12.55 63.82 -22.73
N ARG A 15 -13.55 64.69 -22.54
CA ARG A 15 -13.55 65.85 -21.63
C ARG A 15 -14.45 65.69 -20.39
N ASP A 16 -15.26 64.62 -20.28
CA ASP A 16 -16.34 64.53 -19.27
C ASP A 16 -16.12 63.58 -18.08
N ASP A 17 -14.96 62.95 -17.91
CA ASP A 17 -14.66 62.11 -16.73
C ASP A 17 -13.45 62.63 -15.93
N PRO A 18 -13.57 63.80 -15.27
CA PRO A 18 -12.48 64.39 -14.50
C PRO A 18 -12.07 63.56 -13.28
N LEU A 19 -12.88 62.57 -12.89
CA LEU A 19 -12.64 61.68 -11.75
C LEU A 19 -12.16 60.28 -12.16
N GLY A 20 -12.19 59.94 -13.46
CA GLY A 20 -11.75 58.64 -13.97
C GLY A 20 -12.66 57.47 -13.62
N ILE A 21 -13.95 57.72 -13.32
CA ILE A 21 -14.91 56.71 -12.87
C ILE A 21 -15.21 55.68 -13.96
N ASP A 22 -15.26 56.10 -15.22
CA ASP A 22 -15.55 55.19 -16.35
C ASP A 22 -14.41 54.20 -16.54
N LYS A 23 -13.16 54.70 -16.45
CA LYS A 23 -11.97 53.85 -16.48
C LYS A 23 -11.92 52.92 -15.27
N LEU A 24 -12.20 53.43 -14.07
CA LEU A 24 -12.21 52.64 -12.85
C LEU A 24 -13.23 51.50 -12.92
N THR A 25 -14.41 51.75 -13.49
CA THR A 25 -15.45 50.74 -13.68
C THR A 25 -14.99 49.62 -14.62
N ILE A 26 -14.36 49.98 -15.74
CA ILE A 26 -13.80 49.01 -16.69
C ILE A 26 -12.67 48.19 -16.04
N ASP A 27 -11.78 48.84 -15.29
CA ASP A 27 -10.70 48.17 -14.57
C ASP A 27 -11.25 47.21 -13.49
N TYR A 28 -12.36 47.57 -12.84
CA TYR A 28 -13.04 46.75 -11.85
C TYR A 28 -13.73 45.53 -12.46
N ASP A 29 -14.45 45.70 -13.58
CA ASP A 29 -15.07 44.59 -14.31
C ASP A 29 -14.00 43.61 -14.83
N TYR A 30 -12.89 44.13 -15.32
CA TYR A 30 -11.74 43.31 -15.74
C TYR A 30 -11.15 42.53 -14.57
N LEU A 31 -11.01 43.15 -13.39
CA LEU A 31 -10.53 42.49 -12.19
C LEU A 31 -11.48 41.37 -11.74
N LEU A 32 -12.79 41.62 -11.72
CA LEU A 32 -13.80 40.61 -11.38
C LEU A 32 -13.77 39.42 -12.35
N TYR A 33 -13.65 39.70 -13.64
CA TYR A 33 -13.51 38.66 -14.66
C TYR A 33 -12.26 37.80 -14.41
N LYS A 34 -11.13 38.43 -14.13
CA LYS A 34 -9.87 37.73 -13.86
C LYS A 34 -9.92 36.87 -12.59
N ILE A 35 -10.59 37.36 -11.54
CA ILE A 35 -10.80 36.60 -10.31
C ILE A 35 -11.69 35.39 -10.59
N LYS A 36 -12.77 35.56 -11.35
CA LYS A 36 -13.67 34.48 -11.71
C LYS A 36 -12.96 33.37 -12.49
N ASP A 37 -12.16 33.73 -13.48
CA ASP A 37 -11.36 32.77 -14.26
C ASP A 37 -10.37 32.01 -13.37
N TYR A 38 -9.71 32.70 -12.46
CA TYR A 38 -8.76 32.07 -11.53
C TYR A 38 -9.44 31.09 -10.56
N VAL A 39 -10.61 31.47 -10.01
CA VAL A 39 -11.40 30.58 -9.14
C VAL A 39 -11.89 29.35 -9.90
N GLN A 40 -12.31 29.51 -11.16
CA GLN A 40 -12.70 28.38 -12.01
C GLN A 40 -11.53 27.42 -12.27
N SER A 41 -10.32 27.94 -12.51
CA SER A 41 -9.11 27.13 -12.64
C SER A 41 -8.86 26.29 -11.39
N ILE A 42 -8.88 26.93 -10.21
CA ILE A 42 -8.68 26.23 -8.92
C ILE A 42 -9.71 25.12 -8.74
N GLN A 43 -10.98 25.38 -9.06
CA GLN A 43 -12.04 24.38 -8.96
C GLN A 43 -11.76 23.16 -9.85
N LEU A 44 -11.32 23.40 -11.09
CA LEU A 44 -11.01 22.35 -12.05
C LEU A 44 -9.84 21.48 -11.57
N ASP A 45 -8.74 22.14 -11.17
CA ASP A 45 -7.53 21.48 -10.66
C ASP A 45 -7.84 20.65 -9.41
N THR A 46 -8.62 21.21 -8.48
CA THR A 46 -8.99 20.53 -7.23
C THR A 46 -9.86 19.31 -7.53
N THR A 47 -10.80 19.43 -8.46
CA THR A 47 -11.68 18.31 -8.84
C THR A 47 -10.89 17.17 -9.49
N GLU A 48 -9.94 17.50 -10.36
CA GLU A 48 -9.07 16.51 -11.00
C GLU A 48 -8.18 15.80 -9.96
N LEU A 49 -7.58 16.55 -9.02
CA LEU A 49 -6.78 15.99 -7.95
C LEU A 49 -7.58 15.01 -7.09
N CYS A 50 -8.78 15.38 -6.66
CA CYS A 50 -9.65 14.51 -5.87
C CYS A 50 -10.04 13.25 -6.63
N LYS A 51 -10.35 13.35 -7.92
CA LYS A 51 -10.66 12.17 -8.76
C LYS A 51 -9.47 11.23 -8.86
N LYS A 52 -8.28 11.77 -9.15
CA LYS A 52 -7.04 10.99 -9.26
C LYS A 52 -6.69 10.29 -7.95
N GLN A 53 -6.87 10.96 -6.82
CA GLN A 53 -6.62 10.39 -5.50
C GLN A 53 -7.62 9.29 -5.15
N ASN A 54 -8.90 9.49 -5.49
CA ASN A 54 -9.93 8.47 -5.36
C ASN A 54 -9.64 7.24 -6.26
N GLU A 55 -9.22 7.45 -7.50
CA GLU A 55 -8.81 6.36 -8.41
C GLU A 55 -7.63 5.56 -7.85
N VAL A 56 -6.62 6.20 -7.27
CA VAL A 56 -5.49 5.50 -6.63
C VAL A 56 -5.95 4.65 -5.44
N MET A 57 -6.91 5.15 -4.68
CA MET A 57 -7.45 4.48 -3.49
C MET A 57 -8.37 3.31 -3.87
N VAL A 58 -9.22 3.49 -4.88
CA VAL A 58 -10.24 2.53 -5.33
C VAL A 58 -9.69 1.51 -6.32
N ASN A 59 -8.80 1.89 -7.24
CA ASN A 59 -8.25 0.99 -8.26
C ASN A 59 -7.07 0.13 -7.73
N GLY A 60 -7.00 -0.06 -6.40
CA GLY A 60 -6.39 -1.26 -5.84
C GLY A 60 -4.87 -1.24 -5.68
N ILE A 61 -4.18 -0.09 -5.68
CA ILE A 61 -2.75 -0.08 -5.28
C ILE A 61 -2.62 -0.53 -3.82
N ILE A 62 -3.52 -0.08 -2.94
CA ILE A 62 -3.50 -0.45 -1.52
C ILE A 62 -4.09 -1.86 -1.31
N GLU A 63 -5.25 -2.15 -1.91
CA GLU A 63 -5.93 -3.45 -1.75
C GLU A 63 -5.10 -4.61 -2.31
N ASN A 64 -4.58 -4.52 -3.55
CA ASN A 64 -3.70 -5.57 -4.09
C ASN A 64 -2.40 -5.74 -3.30
N THR A 65 -1.85 -4.67 -2.73
CA THR A 65 -0.61 -4.77 -1.96
C THR A 65 -0.85 -5.50 -0.64
N ILE A 66 -1.97 -5.21 0.03
CA ILE A 66 -2.38 -5.91 1.24
C ILE A 66 -2.65 -7.38 0.94
N ASP A 67 -3.42 -7.70 -0.10
CA ASP A 67 -3.73 -9.08 -0.48
C ASP A 67 -2.49 -9.89 -0.87
N LYS A 68 -1.57 -9.28 -1.65
CA LYS A 68 -0.28 -9.90 -1.97
C LYS A 68 0.55 -10.17 -0.72
N ASN A 69 0.55 -9.26 0.24
CA ASN A 69 1.28 -9.43 1.50
C ASN A 69 0.65 -10.53 2.35
N ILE A 70 -0.69 -10.56 2.47
CA ILE A 70 -1.42 -11.65 3.14
C ILE A 70 -1.07 -13.00 2.51
N SER A 71 -1.07 -13.09 1.17
CA SER A 71 -0.69 -14.32 0.48
C SER A 71 0.76 -14.74 0.77
N LYS A 72 1.70 -13.78 0.83
CA LYS A 72 3.10 -14.06 1.18
C LYS A 72 3.25 -14.53 2.62
N PHE A 73 2.51 -13.94 3.55
CA PHE A 73 2.56 -14.36 4.96
C PHE A 73 1.97 -15.76 5.16
N LYS A 74 0.89 -16.11 4.45
CA LYS A 74 0.36 -17.49 4.46
C LYS A 74 1.40 -18.51 3.98
N GLN A 75 2.08 -18.23 2.87
CA GLN A 75 3.16 -19.09 2.37
C GLN A 75 4.35 -19.19 3.33
N LEU A 76 4.65 -18.13 4.08
CA LEU A 76 5.70 -18.15 5.09
C LEU A 76 5.30 -19.01 6.28
N LEU A 77 4.05 -18.91 6.75
CA LEU A 77 3.53 -19.75 7.83
C LEU A 77 3.59 -21.23 7.47
N GLU A 78 3.16 -21.61 6.26
CA GLU A 78 3.27 -23.01 5.79
C GLU A 78 4.71 -23.53 5.81
N LYS A 79 5.69 -22.69 5.50
CA LYS A 79 7.11 -23.05 5.59
C LYS A 79 7.59 -23.20 7.03
N CYS A 80 7.10 -22.36 7.94
CA CYS A 80 7.37 -22.49 9.37
C CYS A 80 6.78 -23.79 9.92
N ASP A 81 5.55 -24.15 9.56
CA ASP A 81 4.91 -25.39 9.98
C ASP A 81 5.68 -26.63 9.45
N ALA A 82 6.14 -26.57 8.20
CA ALA A 82 6.99 -27.62 7.64
C ALA A 82 8.33 -27.74 8.40
N LEU A 83 8.93 -26.61 8.76
CA LEU A 83 10.18 -26.58 9.53
C LEU A 83 9.98 -27.15 10.94
N GLU A 84 8.87 -26.82 11.61
CA GLU A 84 8.52 -27.38 12.91
C GLU A 84 8.39 -28.91 12.86
N ASN A 85 7.72 -29.43 11.83
CA ASN A 85 7.67 -30.89 11.60
C ASN A 85 9.07 -31.52 11.42
N HIS A 86 10.00 -30.83 10.77
CA HIS A 86 11.38 -31.31 10.64
C HIS A 86 12.10 -31.36 12.01
N TYR A 87 11.85 -30.39 12.89
CA TYR A 87 12.38 -30.43 14.26
C TYR A 87 11.79 -31.58 15.08
N GLU A 88 10.50 -31.86 14.96
CA GLU A 88 9.88 -33.02 15.60
C GLU A 88 10.50 -34.34 15.15
N MET A 89 10.77 -34.49 13.85
CA MET A 89 11.48 -35.67 13.34
C MET A 89 12.90 -35.79 13.89
N LEU A 90 13.62 -34.68 14.09
CA LEU A 90 14.95 -34.70 14.71
C LEU A 90 14.88 -35.15 16.18
N ASN A 91 13.87 -34.71 16.93
CA ASN A 91 13.64 -35.17 18.30
C ASN A 91 13.37 -36.69 18.34
N GLN A 92 12.58 -37.20 17.41
CA GLN A 92 12.34 -38.65 17.30
C GLN A 92 13.63 -39.42 17.01
N LEU A 93 14.50 -38.89 16.14
CA LEU A 93 15.79 -39.51 15.84
C LEU A 93 16.70 -39.59 17.08
N ALA A 94 16.68 -38.55 17.93
CA ALA A 94 17.40 -38.57 19.19
C ALA A 94 16.91 -39.70 20.11
N MET A 95 15.59 -39.86 20.24
CA MET A 95 14.98 -40.94 21.04
C MET A 95 15.35 -42.33 20.52
N ILE A 96 15.33 -42.52 19.19
CA ILE A 96 15.78 -43.77 18.56
C ILE A 96 17.25 -44.05 18.89
N THR A 97 18.09 -43.02 18.85
CA THR A 97 19.52 -43.13 19.11
C THR A 97 19.80 -43.52 20.55
N ASP A 98 19.08 -42.94 21.51
CA ASP A 98 19.25 -43.28 22.92
C ASP A 98 18.76 -44.70 23.23
N THR A 99 17.60 -45.10 22.69
CA THR A 99 17.10 -46.48 22.77
C THR A 99 18.09 -47.48 22.15
N PHE A 100 18.79 -47.09 21.07
CA PHE A 100 19.80 -47.94 20.45
C PHE A 100 21.06 -48.08 21.33
N LYS A 101 21.50 -47.01 21.99
CA LYS A 101 22.62 -47.07 22.95
C LYS A 101 22.29 -48.01 24.11
N GLU A 102 21.07 -47.94 24.65
CA GLU A 102 20.61 -48.83 25.73
C GLU A 102 20.69 -50.29 25.31
N ARG A 103 20.14 -50.63 24.13
CA ARG A 103 20.21 -52.00 23.59
C ARG A 103 21.64 -52.50 23.37
N ILE A 104 22.55 -51.63 22.94
CA ILE A 104 23.99 -51.98 22.83
C ILE A 104 24.57 -52.27 24.21
N ALA A 105 24.27 -51.44 25.21
CA ALA A 105 24.78 -51.62 26.56
C ALA A 105 24.29 -52.94 27.18
N GLU A 106 23.02 -53.27 27.00
CA GLU A 106 22.43 -54.56 27.40
C GLU A 106 23.15 -55.73 26.71
N ALA A 107 23.27 -55.70 25.38
CA ALA A 107 23.93 -56.77 24.62
C ALA A 107 25.41 -56.96 25.04
N VAL A 108 26.12 -55.87 25.36
CA VAL A 108 27.49 -55.93 25.89
C VAL A 108 27.52 -56.54 27.29
N ASN A 109 26.55 -56.21 28.15
CA ASN A 109 26.45 -56.80 29.48
C ASN A 109 26.19 -58.31 29.39
N ASP A 110 25.20 -58.73 28.60
CA ASP A 110 24.84 -60.14 28.38
C ASP A 110 26.05 -60.93 27.85
N TYR A 111 26.78 -60.38 26.87
CA TYR A 111 28.00 -60.99 26.36
C TYR A 111 29.07 -61.17 27.46
N ASN A 112 29.26 -60.15 28.31
CA ASN A 112 30.22 -60.21 29.40
C ASN A 112 29.82 -61.21 30.49
N GLU A 113 28.52 -61.37 30.78
CA GLU A 113 27.99 -62.39 31.71
C GLU A 113 28.21 -63.80 31.15
N LEU A 114 27.81 -64.05 29.90
CA LEU A 114 28.05 -65.34 29.23
C LEU A 114 29.54 -65.70 29.18
N LYS A 115 30.41 -64.73 28.93
CA LYS A 115 31.86 -64.92 28.97
C LYS A 115 32.37 -65.27 30.38
N LYS A 116 31.78 -64.70 31.44
CA LYS A 116 32.17 -65.04 32.82
C LYS A 116 31.72 -66.45 33.21
N ASP A 117 30.49 -66.83 32.86
CA ASP A 117 29.98 -68.17 33.15
C ASP A 117 30.71 -69.26 32.36
N ALA A 118 31.13 -68.99 31.12
CA ALA A 118 31.99 -69.89 30.35
C ALA A 118 33.41 -70.08 30.93
N ASN A 119 33.86 -69.18 31.82
CA ASN A 119 35.18 -69.24 32.45
C ASN A 119 35.13 -69.69 33.92
N LYS A 120 33.96 -70.09 34.44
CA LYS A 120 33.82 -70.65 35.79
C LYS A 120 34.25 -72.12 35.78
N PRO A 121 35.22 -72.54 36.62
CA PRO A 121 35.56 -73.96 36.75
C PRO A 121 34.45 -74.68 37.53
N GLU A 122 34.14 -75.93 37.13
CA GLU A 122 33.26 -76.85 37.88
C GLU A 122 33.71 -77.05 39.33
#